data_AF-A0A950XFP5-F1
#
_entry.id   AF-A0A950XFP5-F1
#
_cell.length_a   1.000
_cell.length_b   1.000
_cell.length_c   1.000
_cell.angle_alpha   90.00
_cell.angle_beta   90.00
_cell.angle_gamma   90.00
#
_symmetry.space_group_name_H-M   'P 1'
#
loop_
_entity.id
_entity.type
_entity.pdbx_description
1 polymer ?
#
loop_
_entity_poly.entity_id
_entity_poly.type
_entity_poly.pdbx_seq_one_letter_code
_entity_poly.pdbx_strand_id
1 'polypeptide(L)'
;MIGAAAVVCRADVARYDVAVPGNPASIAVSADGRFAYVALSSTSPASPNGIGVLQCSQGRYRLVRVVPVESGPFGIVLTHDGQLLLVADDGFVAFLSVPAMQQGRPALLGYLQDDPGDVEDNDPGSIYVNGTPDDRFAFVSDEGDATITVINLQQARRDGFSRAAIVGKIPVGNAPIALTFSRDGKYLLTTSEVAPPQYGWPDTCHQEGAASSVARPLPSGAVITIDVAKAETDPKDAVVGRARAGCSPVRLTISPTGATTWVTNRESGTLMAFSTAQLIAGSADARSATIDVGSNPVPVAVTRDGRYVLVGATNRFGPGGVGPGKLVVVNATRKEVVGTISVGRFPREFAVGVGDDILLSNNRSDTITVFDAARLPEILSPK
;
A
#
# COMPACT_ATOMS: atom_id res chain seq x y z
N MET A 1 -28.05 -4.92 -12.13
CA MET A 1 -27.34 -3.93 -12.98
C MET A 1 -27.22 -2.64 -12.19
N ILE A 2 -26.10 -2.45 -11.49
CA ILE A 2 -25.78 -1.16 -10.86
C ILE A 2 -25.17 -0.33 -12.00
N GLY A 3 -25.80 0.79 -12.35
CA GLY A 3 -25.28 1.67 -13.41
C GLY A 3 -23.88 2.14 -13.05
N ALA A 4 -22.94 2.02 -13.98
CA ALA A 4 -21.60 2.58 -13.80
C ALA A 4 -21.76 4.07 -13.49
N ALA A 5 -21.35 4.48 -12.28
CA ALA A 5 -21.30 5.89 -11.94
C ALA A 5 -20.43 6.58 -13.01
N ALA A 6 -20.98 7.60 -13.67
CA ALA A 6 -20.22 8.36 -14.64
C ALA A 6 -18.95 8.88 -13.96
N VAL A 7 -17.79 8.55 -14.51
CA VAL A 7 -16.51 9.05 -14.01
C VAL A 7 -16.55 10.58 -14.04
N VAL A 8 -16.49 11.21 -12.86
CA VAL A 8 -16.71 12.66 -12.73
C VAL A 8 -15.40 13.45 -12.69
N CYS A 9 -14.30 12.80 -12.33
CA CYS A 9 -13.02 13.47 -12.12
C CYS A 9 -11.85 12.78 -12.84
N ARG A 10 -11.42 13.38 -13.94
CA ARG A 10 -10.14 13.07 -14.60
C ARG A 10 -9.28 14.32 -14.62
N ALA A 11 -7.99 14.19 -14.38
CA ALA A 11 -7.04 15.29 -14.47
C ALA A 11 -7.15 16.01 -15.84
N ASP A 12 -7.30 17.34 -15.78
CA ASP A 12 -7.39 18.24 -16.94
C ASP A 12 -6.00 18.66 -17.47
N VAL A 13 -4.92 18.40 -16.74
CA VAL A 13 -3.53 18.57 -17.21
C VAL A 13 -2.71 17.33 -16.93
N ALA A 14 -1.53 17.21 -17.54
CA ALA A 14 -0.67 16.04 -17.39
C ALA A 14 -0.25 15.80 -15.93
N ARG A 15 -0.05 16.87 -15.14
CA ARG A 15 0.32 16.79 -13.72
C ARG A 15 -0.03 18.05 -12.94
N TYR A 16 -0.44 17.87 -11.69
CA TYR A 16 -0.55 18.94 -10.70
C TYR A 16 -0.31 18.40 -9.28
N ASP A 17 -0.04 19.29 -8.33
CA ASP A 17 0.11 18.93 -6.92
C ASP A 17 -1.05 19.51 -6.09
N VAL A 18 -1.46 18.77 -5.06
CA VAL A 18 -2.48 19.14 -4.08
C VAL A 18 -1.82 19.29 -2.72
N ALA A 19 -1.90 20.47 -2.12
CA ALA A 19 -1.38 20.69 -0.77
C ALA A 19 -2.25 19.99 0.28
N VAL A 20 -1.61 19.32 1.23
CA VAL A 20 -2.23 18.65 2.39
C VAL A 20 -1.39 18.92 3.64
N PRO A 21 -1.96 19.01 4.84
CA PRO A 21 -1.17 19.19 6.04
C PRO A 21 -0.44 17.90 6.43
N GLY A 22 0.71 18.05 7.10
CA GLY A 22 1.45 16.92 7.64
C GLY A 22 2.02 15.98 6.58
N ASN A 23 2.26 14.74 6.97
CA ASN A 23 2.94 13.73 6.20
C ASN A 23 1.92 12.78 5.57
N PRO A 24 1.61 12.89 4.26
CA PRO A 24 0.71 11.97 3.62
C PRO A 24 1.33 10.55 3.52
N ALA A 25 0.51 9.55 3.82
CA ALA A 25 0.83 8.12 3.69
C ALA A 25 -0.03 7.48 2.58
N SER A 26 -0.99 6.61 2.90
CA SER A 26 -1.82 5.95 1.87
C SER A 26 -2.95 6.83 1.38
N ILE A 27 -3.43 6.53 0.16
CA ILE A 27 -4.53 7.23 -0.51
C ILE A 27 -5.59 6.20 -0.92
N ALA A 28 -6.86 6.50 -0.71
CA ALA A 28 -7.98 5.72 -1.25
C ALA A 28 -8.89 6.62 -2.09
N VAL A 29 -9.31 6.17 -3.27
CA VAL A 29 -10.12 6.97 -4.20
C VAL A 29 -11.50 6.34 -4.33
N SER A 30 -12.55 7.16 -4.19
CA SER A 30 -13.94 6.73 -4.42
C SER A 30 -14.16 6.25 -5.86
N ALA A 31 -15.05 5.28 -6.05
CA ALA A 31 -15.28 4.65 -7.36
C ALA A 31 -15.67 5.63 -8.48
N ASP A 32 -16.31 6.75 -8.14
CA ASP A 32 -16.69 7.80 -9.10
C ASP A 32 -15.62 8.91 -9.27
N GLY A 33 -14.55 8.87 -8.47
CA GLY A 33 -13.48 9.85 -8.44
C GLY A 33 -13.82 11.19 -7.82
N ARG A 34 -15.03 11.38 -7.27
CA ARG A 34 -15.40 12.67 -6.69
C ARG A 34 -14.63 12.98 -5.42
N PHE A 35 -14.22 11.94 -4.70
CA PHE A 35 -13.47 12.05 -3.47
C PHE A 35 -12.23 11.16 -3.47
N ALA A 36 -11.17 11.66 -2.84
CA ALA A 36 -10.03 10.87 -2.41
C ALA A 36 -9.80 11.09 -0.91
N TYR A 37 -9.33 10.08 -0.23
CA TYR A 37 -9.03 10.05 1.19
C TYR A 37 -7.54 9.86 1.35
N VAL A 38 -6.92 10.56 2.28
CA VAL A 38 -5.47 10.53 2.50
C VAL A 38 -5.21 10.32 3.98
N ALA A 39 -4.42 9.32 4.34
CA ALA A 39 -3.90 9.18 5.69
C ALA A 39 -2.84 10.26 5.93
N LEU A 40 -3.05 11.10 6.94
CA LEU A 40 -2.20 12.22 7.29
C LEU A 40 -1.70 12.06 8.72
N SER A 41 -0.38 12.00 8.89
CA SER A 41 0.26 12.03 10.21
C SER A 41 1.07 13.30 10.40
N SER A 42 1.08 13.83 11.61
CA SER A 42 1.69 15.11 11.93
C SER A 42 2.36 15.02 13.29
N THR A 43 3.57 15.57 13.37
CA THR A 43 4.28 15.78 14.63
C THR A 43 3.95 17.13 15.27
N SER A 44 3.16 17.97 14.59
CA SER A 44 2.70 19.26 15.10
C SER A 44 1.40 19.10 15.87
N PRO A 45 1.34 19.52 17.15
CA PRO A 45 0.10 19.52 17.93
C PRO A 45 -1.01 20.38 17.31
N ALA A 46 -0.66 21.34 16.46
CA ALA A 46 -1.61 22.23 15.77
C ALA A 46 -2.25 21.58 14.51
N SER A 47 -1.82 20.38 14.13
CA SER A 47 -2.38 19.64 13.01
C SER A 47 -2.57 18.19 13.46
N PRO A 48 -3.77 17.80 13.91
CA PRO A 48 -4.00 16.45 14.40
C PRO A 48 -3.81 15.44 13.28
N ASN A 49 -3.43 14.22 13.64
CA ASN A 49 -3.48 13.08 12.75
C ASN A 49 -4.92 12.86 12.26
N GLY A 50 -5.08 12.36 11.04
CA GLY A 50 -6.41 12.18 10.50
C GLY A 50 -6.48 11.74 9.06
N ILE A 51 -7.70 11.68 8.57
CA ILE A 51 -8.03 11.41 7.17
C ILE A 51 -8.33 12.73 6.47
N GLY A 52 -7.43 13.15 5.58
CA GLY A 52 -7.68 14.24 4.65
C GLY A 52 -8.73 13.82 3.62
N VAL A 53 -9.82 14.58 3.52
CA VAL A 53 -10.85 14.37 2.50
C VAL A 53 -10.60 15.38 1.38
N LEU A 54 -10.21 14.86 0.21
CA LEU A 54 -10.06 15.63 -1.01
C LEU A 54 -11.35 15.52 -1.83
N GLN A 55 -11.83 16.65 -2.35
CA GLN A 55 -12.94 16.69 -3.29
C GLN A 55 -12.43 17.12 -4.65
N CYS A 56 -12.84 16.43 -5.71
CA CYS A 56 -12.54 16.83 -7.06
C CYS A 56 -13.63 17.73 -7.66
N SER A 57 -13.19 18.80 -8.33
CA SER A 57 -14.01 19.64 -9.19
C SER A 57 -13.21 19.98 -10.44
N GLN A 58 -13.80 19.84 -11.63
CA GLN A 58 -13.17 20.18 -12.92
C GLN A 58 -11.79 19.52 -13.12
N GLY A 59 -11.65 18.26 -12.71
CA GLY A 59 -10.38 17.51 -12.84
C GLY A 59 -9.29 17.88 -11.82
N ARG A 60 -9.64 18.67 -10.80
CA ARG A 60 -8.73 19.10 -9.74
C ARG A 60 -9.23 18.70 -8.36
N TYR A 61 -8.42 17.93 -7.65
CA TYR A 61 -8.62 17.65 -6.23
C TYR A 61 -8.20 18.84 -5.38
N ARG A 62 -8.97 19.10 -4.32
CA ARG A 62 -8.64 20.04 -3.24
C ARG A 62 -9.00 19.44 -1.90
N LEU A 63 -8.20 19.71 -0.87
CA LEU A 63 -8.55 19.35 0.51
C LEU A 63 -9.76 20.15 0.96
N VAL A 64 -10.80 19.46 1.46
CA VAL A 64 -12.02 20.11 1.97
C VAL A 64 -12.18 19.97 3.49
N ARG A 65 -11.53 18.99 4.11
CA ARG A 65 -11.48 18.80 5.58
C ARG A 65 -10.46 17.73 5.97
N VAL A 66 -10.12 17.71 7.26
CA VAL A 66 -9.41 16.60 7.90
C VAL A 66 -10.33 16.02 8.97
N VAL A 67 -10.53 14.70 8.96
CA VAL A 67 -11.28 13.97 9.98
C VAL A 67 -10.28 13.39 10.97
N PRO A 68 -10.27 13.83 12.24
CA PRO A 68 -9.26 13.41 13.19
C PRO A 68 -9.36 11.92 13.52
N VAL A 69 -8.21 11.30 13.77
CA VAL A 69 -8.06 9.97 14.37
C VAL A 69 -7.03 10.06 15.50
N GLU A 70 -7.04 9.10 16.43
CA GLU A 70 -6.25 9.14 17.66
C GLU A 70 -4.75 8.94 17.42
N SER A 71 -4.33 7.99 16.58
CA SER A 71 -2.92 7.67 16.35
C SER A 71 -2.43 8.15 14.97
N GLY A 72 -1.33 7.59 14.47
CA GLY A 72 -0.74 7.90 13.17
C GLY A 72 -1.28 7.00 12.05
N PRO A 73 -2.31 7.43 11.29
CA PRO A 73 -2.90 6.58 10.26
C PRO A 73 -1.90 6.34 9.15
N PHE A 74 -1.85 5.11 8.64
CA PHE A 74 -0.91 4.71 7.62
C PHE A 74 -1.59 4.13 6.37
N GLY A 75 -2.02 2.87 6.44
CA GLY A 75 -2.72 2.14 5.39
C GLY A 75 -4.20 2.49 5.39
N ILE A 76 -4.81 2.75 4.23
CA ILE A 76 -6.26 2.96 4.15
C ILE A 76 -6.86 2.27 2.95
N VAL A 77 -8.10 1.80 3.10
CA VAL A 77 -8.88 1.22 2.00
C VAL A 77 -10.36 1.54 2.15
N LEU A 78 -11.03 1.77 1.03
CA LEU A 78 -12.49 1.88 0.97
C LEU A 78 -13.09 0.48 0.84
N THR A 79 -14.19 0.21 1.54
CA THR A 79 -15.06 -0.90 1.16
C THR A 79 -15.66 -0.63 -0.22
N HIS A 80 -15.85 -1.68 -1.01
CA HIS A 80 -16.35 -1.61 -2.39
C HIS A 80 -17.77 -1.04 -2.46
N ASP A 81 -18.58 -1.22 -1.41
CA ASP A 81 -19.88 -0.56 -1.22
C ASP A 81 -19.81 0.97 -0.97
N GLY A 82 -18.59 1.50 -0.77
CA GLY A 82 -18.32 2.91 -0.50
C GLY A 82 -18.86 3.41 0.84
N GLN A 83 -19.17 2.53 1.79
CA GLN A 83 -19.74 2.90 3.09
C GLN A 83 -18.68 3.12 4.17
N LEU A 84 -17.57 2.39 4.12
CA LEU A 84 -16.48 2.50 5.10
C LEU A 84 -15.15 2.86 4.47
N LEU A 85 -14.35 3.57 5.25
CA LEU A 85 -12.92 3.61 5.13
C LEU A 85 -12.33 2.85 6.31
N LEU A 86 -11.53 1.84 6.03
CA LEU A 86 -10.71 1.12 7.00
C LEU A 86 -9.34 1.79 7.06
N VAL A 87 -8.78 1.92 8.26
CA VAL A 87 -7.51 2.61 8.50
C VAL A 87 -6.66 1.75 9.40
N ALA A 88 -5.48 1.34 8.92
CA ALA A 88 -4.41 0.83 9.78
C ALA A 88 -3.80 2.03 10.51
N ASP A 89 -3.95 2.08 11.83
CA ASP A 89 -3.68 3.21 12.69
C ASP A 89 -2.90 2.75 13.92
N ASP A 90 -1.61 2.43 13.72
CA ASP A 90 -0.71 1.94 14.76
C ASP A 90 -1.22 0.63 15.37
N GLY A 91 -1.43 0.51 16.69
CA GLY A 91 -1.99 -0.70 17.31
C GLY A 91 -3.48 -0.98 17.00
N PHE A 92 -4.11 -0.21 16.12
CA PHE A 92 -5.55 -0.24 15.88
C PHE A 92 -5.93 -0.31 14.39
N VAL A 93 -7.14 -0.80 14.15
CA VAL A 93 -7.89 -0.56 12.92
C VAL A 93 -9.02 0.42 13.21
N ALA A 94 -8.96 1.61 12.61
CA ALA A 94 -10.05 2.59 12.69
C ALA A 94 -11.09 2.35 11.59
N PHE A 95 -12.36 2.52 11.92
CA PHE A 95 -13.48 2.40 11.00
C PHE A 95 -14.19 3.74 10.88
N LEU A 96 -14.24 4.31 9.67
CA LEU A 96 -14.87 5.60 9.42
C LEU A 96 -16.02 5.49 8.40
N SER A 97 -17.12 6.20 8.66
CA SER A 97 -18.25 6.34 7.74
C SER A 97 -17.93 7.29 6.60
N VAL A 98 -17.85 6.75 5.38
CA VAL A 98 -17.58 7.52 4.16
C VAL A 98 -18.64 8.59 3.88
N PRO A 99 -19.96 8.30 3.96
CA PRO A 99 -20.98 9.33 3.82
C PRO A 99 -20.86 10.45 4.84
N ALA A 100 -20.51 10.14 6.10
CA ALA A 100 -20.32 11.16 7.13
C ALA A 100 -19.11 12.04 6.82
N MET A 101 -17.98 11.46 6.39
CA MET A 101 -16.79 12.22 5.95
C MET A 101 -17.12 13.18 4.80
N GLN A 102 -17.87 12.71 3.80
CA GLN A 102 -18.26 13.53 2.65
C GLN A 102 -19.18 14.69 3.06
N GLN A 103 -20.08 14.47 4.01
CA GLN A 103 -21.03 15.46 4.52
C GLN A 103 -20.45 16.37 5.62
N GLY A 104 -19.23 16.10 6.09
CA GLY A 104 -18.63 16.85 7.20
C GLY A 104 -19.25 16.58 8.57
N ARG A 105 -19.80 15.38 8.76
CA ARG A 105 -20.35 14.92 10.04
C ARG A 105 -19.29 14.09 10.80
N PRO A 106 -19.44 13.90 12.13
CA PRO A 106 -18.61 12.94 12.87
C PRO A 106 -18.62 11.58 12.16
N ALA A 107 -17.44 11.09 11.79
CA ALA A 107 -17.31 9.94 10.90
C ALA A 107 -16.62 8.73 11.54
N LEU A 108 -15.86 8.90 12.62
CA LEU A 108 -15.28 7.78 13.35
C LEU A 108 -16.39 6.93 13.97
N LEU A 109 -16.41 5.65 13.64
CA LEU A 109 -17.38 4.68 14.13
C LEU A 109 -16.83 3.84 15.30
N GLY A 110 -15.52 3.63 15.33
CA GLY A 110 -14.82 2.93 16.39
C GLY A 110 -13.44 2.45 15.96
N TYR A 111 -12.75 1.86 16.94
CA TYR A 111 -11.45 1.22 16.78
C TYR A 111 -11.58 -0.26 17.13
N LEU A 112 -10.89 -1.12 16.38
CA LEU A 112 -10.62 -2.49 16.76
C LEU A 112 -9.15 -2.59 17.11
N GLN A 113 -8.87 -2.97 18.36
CA GLN A 113 -7.53 -3.26 18.84
C GLN A 113 -7.34 -4.77 18.89
N ASP A 114 -6.23 -5.24 18.35
CA ASP A 114 -5.89 -6.67 18.33
C ASP A 114 -5.26 -7.11 19.65
N ASP A 115 -4.24 -6.38 20.14
CA ASP A 115 -3.64 -6.61 21.46
C ASP A 115 -3.71 -5.37 22.38
N PRO A 116 -4.57 -5.36 23.40
CA PRO A 116 -4.65 -4.29 24.38
C PRO A 116 -3.59 -4.36 25.49
N GLY A 117 -2.77 -5.43 25.55
CA GLY A 117 -1.80 -5.68 26.61
C GLY A 117 -0.37 -5.21 26.32
N ASP A 118 0.02 -5.21 25.04
CA ASP A 118 1.39 -4.92 24.60
C ASP A 118 1.43 -3.59 23.82
N VAL A 119 1.06 -2.48 24.48
CA VAL A 119 1.50 -1.15 24.03
C VAL A 119 2.96 -0.99 24.43
N GLU A 120 3.85 -1.83 23.90
CA GLU A 120 5.26 -1.53 23.95
C GLU A 120 5.48 -0.31 23.03
N ASP A 121 6.11 0.74 23.53
CA ASP A 121 6.39 2.01 22.84
C ASP A 121 7.21 1.86 21.53
N ASN A 122 7.42 0.63 21.04
CA ASN A 122 8.20 0.25 19.87
C ASN A 122 7.58 -0.90 19.05
N ASP A 123 6.32 -1.30 19.25
CA ASP A 123 5.68 -2.24 18.32
C ASP A 123 5.35 -1.51 17.01
N PRO A 124 5.99 -1.83 15.86
CA PRO A 124 5.53 -1.31 14.59
C PRO A 124 4.19 -1.99 14.29
N GLY A 125 3.10 -1.33 14.67
CA GLY A 125 1.74 -1.86 14.61
C GLY A 125 1.22 -2.11 13.18
N SER A 126 -0.09 -1.96 13.00
CA SER A 126 -0.77 -2.13 11.72
C SER A 126 -0.31 -1.08 10.70
N ILE A 127 0.31 -1.54 9.60
CA ILE A 127 0.84 -0.65 8.55
C ILE A 127 -0.04 -0.62 7.29
N TYR A 128 -0.77 -1.70 6.99
CA TYR A 128 -1.57 -1.80 5.77
C TYR A 128 -2.88 -2.50 6.03
N VAL A 129 -3.92 -2.15 5.28
CA VAL A 129 -5.23 -2.81 5.35
C VAL A 129 -5.81 -2.96 3.95
N ASN A 130 -6.43 -4.09 3.67
CA ASN A 130 -7.20 -4.31 2.45
C ASN A 130 -8.43 -5.21 2.72
N GLY A 131 -9.49 -5.07 1.94
CA GLY A 131 -10.75 -5.79 2.10
C GLY A 131 -11.00 -6.80 0.98
N THR A 132 -11.70 -7.89 1.27
CA THR A 132 -12.16 -8.83 0.25
C THR A 132 -13.10 -8.14 -0.74
N PRO A 133 -13.19 -8.60 -2.01
CA PRO A 133 -14.04 -7.96 -3.03
C PRO A 133 -15.54 -7.89 -2.68
N ASP A 134 -15.99 -8.71 -1.74
CA ASP A 134 -17.36 -8.76 -1.24
C ASP A 134 -17.56 -8.00 0.09
N ASP A 135 -16.53 -7.28 0.56
CA ASP A 135 -16.51 -6.50 1.81
C ASP A 135 -16.84 -7.32 3.07
N ARG A 136 -16.65 -8.64 3.05
CA ARG A 136 -16.91 -9.50 4.21
C ARG A 136 -15.75 -9.56 5.19
N PHE A 137 -14.52 -9.50 4.70
CA PHE A 137 -13.33 -9.60 5.53
C PHE A 137 -12.32 -8.50 5.22
N ALA A 138 -11.56 -8.10 6.23
CA ALA A 138 -10.38 -7.26 6.09
C ALA A 138 -9.13 -8.03 6.52
N PHE A 139 -8.03 -7.72 5.86
CA PHE A 139 -6.70 -8.21 6.16
C PHE A 139 -5.85 -7.01 6.56
N VAL A 140 -5.06 -7.16 7.62
CA VAL A 140 -4.25 -6.09 8.20
C VAL A 140 -2.83 -6.59 8.37
N SER A 141 -1.84 -5.88 7.84
CA SER A 141 -0.43 -6.24 7.99
C SER A 141 0.10 -5.63 9.27
N ASP A 142 0.56 -6.48 10.20
CA ASP A 142 1.08 -6.08 11.51
C ASP A 142 2.60 -6.32 11.51
N GLU A 143 3.39 -5.24 11.42
CA GLU A 143 4.82 -5.33 11.09
C GLU A 143 5.63 -6.04 12.17
N GLY A 144 5.40 -5.68 13.43
CA GLY A 144 6.12 -6.18 14.61
C GLY A 144 5.75 -7.61 14.95
N ASP A 145 4.46 -7.90 14.87
CA ASP A 145 3.87 -9.22 15.10
C ASP A 145 4.28 -10.26 14.07
N ALA A 146 4.82 -9.85 12.92
CA ALA A 146 5.17 -10.74 11.82
C ALA A 146 3.96 -11.55 11.29
N THR A 147 2.76 -10.94 11.36
CA THR A 147 1.50 -11.58 10.96
C THR A 147 0.61 -10.69 10.09
N ILE A 148 -0.42 -11.31 9.51
CA ILE A 148 -1.57 -10.60 8.96
C ILE A 148 -2.81 -10.97 9.78
N THR A 149 -3.47 -9.98 10.36
CA THR A 149 -4.73 -10.15 11.09
C THR A 149 -5.91 -10.21 10.13
N VAL A 150 -6.79 -11.19 10.33
CA VAL A 150 -8.01 -11.39 9.53
C VAL A 150 -9.24 -10.99 10.36
N ILE A 151 -10.02 -10.04 9.86
CA ILE A 151 -11.16 -9.44 10.57
C ILE A 151 -12.44 -9.70 9.78
N ASN A 152 -13.47 -10.23 10.43
CA ASN A 152 -14.81 -10.32 9.89
C ASN A 152 -15.53 -8.97 10.03
N LEU A 153 -15.72 -8.26 8.91
CA LEU A 153 -16.27 -6.90 8.89
C LEU A 153 -17.75 -6.86 9.31
N GLN A 154 -18.50 -7.92 9.03
CA GLN A 154 -19.90 -8.00 9.45
C GLN A 154 -20.00 -8.16 10.98
N GLN A 155 -19.16 -9.01 11.57
CA GLN A 155 -19.09 -9.17 13.01
C GLN A 155 -18.59 -7.88 13.68
N ALA A 156 -17.56 -7.25 13.12
CA ALA A 156 -17.03 -5.99 13.63
C ALA A 156 -18.13 -4.92 13.73
N ARG A 157 -18.95 -4.74 12.68
CA ARG A 157 -20.06 -3.78 12.72
C ARG A 157 -21.15 -4.14 13.73
N ARG A 158 -21.45 -5.43 13.91
CA ARG A 158 -22.49 -5.89 14.84
C ARG A 158 -22.09 -5.68 16.30
N ASP A 159 -20.82 -5.88 16.60
CA ASP A 159 -20.30 -5.90 17.98
C ASP A 159 -19.58 -4.60 18.36
N GLY A 160 -19.78 -3.52 17.60
CA GLY A 160 -19.16 -2.22 17.89
C GLY A 160 -17.63 -2.23 17.78
N PHE A 161 -17.09 -2.95 16.79
CA PHE A 161 -15.67 -3.08 16.45
C PHE A 161 -14.83 -3.78 17.53
N SER A 162 -15.43 -4.68 18.31
CA SER A 162 -14.70 -5.46 19.30
C SER A 162 -13.77 -6.50 18.69
N ARG A 163 -12.79 -6.96 19.49
CA ARG A 163 -11.85 -8.03 19.13
C ARG A 163 -12.52 -9.37 18.76
N ALA A 164 -13.78 -9.58 19.11
CA ALA A 164 -14.52 -10.79 18.76
C ALA A 164 -14.71 -10.94 17.23
N ALA A 165 -14.49 -9.87 16.47
CA ALA A 165 -14.50 -9.89 15.02
C ALA A 165 -13.19 -10.43 14.41
N ILE A 166 -12.12 -10.59 15.18
CA ILE A 166 -10.86 -11.16 14.71
C ILE A 166 -11.03 -12.67 14.54
N VAL A 167 -10.84 -13.15 13.31
CA VAL A 167 -10.88 -14.58 12.97
C VAL A 167 -9.58 -15.25 13.43
N GLY A 168 -8.46 -14.54 13.28
CA GLY A 168 -7.13 -14.98 13.70
C GLY A 168 -6.03 -14.35 12.85
N LYS A 169 -4.80 -14.86 13.00
CA LYS A 169 -3.58 -14.32 12.40
C LYS A 169 -2.91 -15.30 11.43
N ILE A 170 -2.33 -14.77 10.36
CA ILE A 170 -1.56 -15.52 9.36
C ILE A 170 -0.07 -15.24 9.59
N PRO A 171 0.77 -16.23 9.94
CA PRO A 171 2.19 -16.01 10.13
C PRO A 171 2.91 -15.84 8.78
N VAL A 172 3.54 -14.69 8.58
CA VAL A 172 4.13 -14.31 7.29
C VAL A 172 5.59 -13.83 7.37
N GLY A 173 6.15 -13.71 8.56
CA GLY A 173 7.54 -13.26 8.75
C GLY A 173 7.60 -11.77 9.06
N ASN A 174 8.79 -11.26 9.34
CA ASN A 174 8.93 -9.92 9.91
C ASN A 174 8.61 -8.83 8.87
N ALA A 175 8.00 -7.73 9.36
CA ALA A 175 7.55 -6.59 8.57
C ALA A 175 6.77 -6.99 7.30
N PRO A 176 5.62 -7.68 7.43
CA PRO A 176 4.70 -7.82 6.32
C PRO A 176 4.10 -6.47 5.98
N ILE A 177 3.93 -6.18 4.69
CA ILE A 177 3.39 -4.87 4.29
C ILE A 177 2.28 -4.98 3.26
N ALA A 178 2.60 -5.33 2.02
CA ALA A 178 1.62 -5.28 0.94
C ALA A 178 0.47 -6.28 1.15
N LEU A 179 -0.75 -5.88 0.79
CA LEU A 179 -1.94 -6.73 0.79
C LEU A 179 -2.64 -6.58 -0.55
N THR A 180 -2.30 -7.42 -1.53
CA THR A 180 -2.85 -7.31 -2.89
C THR A 180 -3.62 -8.57 -3.27
N PHE A 181 -4.92 -8.41 -3.48
CA PHE A 181 -5.76 -9.50 -3.98
C PHE A 181 -5.46 -9.77 -5.47
N SER A 182 -5.44 -11.06 -5.81
CA SER A 182 -5.60 -11.55 -7.17
C SER A 182 -6.93 -11.07 -7.78
N ARG A 183 -7.01 -11.03 -9.11
CA ARG A 183 -8.17 -10.47 -9.82
C ARG A 183 -9.50 -11.16 -9.50
N ASP A 184 -9.46 -12.45 -9.17
CA ASP A 184 -10.66 -13.21 -8.80
C ASP A 184 -10.93 -13.21 -7.29
N GLY A 185 -10.09 -12.52 -6.51
CA GLY A 185 -10.24 -12.41 -5.06
C GLY A 185 -9.86 -13.65 -4.27
N LYS A 186 -9.44 -14.74 -4.92
CA LYS A 186 -9.21 -16.03 -4.23
C LYS A 186 -7.88 -16.10 -3.49
N TYR A 187 -6.91 -15.34 -3.97
CA TYR A 187 -5.57 -15.29 -3.39
C TYR A 187 -5.23 -13.87 -2.97
N LEU A 188 -4.58 -13.75 -1.82
CA LEU A 188 -3.94 -12.54 -1.34
C LEU A 188 -2.43 -12.74 -1.43
N LEU A 189 -1.73 -11.79 -2.06
CA LEU A 189 -0.28 -11.75 -2.11
C LEU A 189 0.22 -10.70 -1.12
N THR A 190 1.24 -11.06 -0.36
CA THR A 190 1.93 -10.15 0.57
C THR A 190 3.44 -10.20 0.39
N THR A 191 4.12 -9.15 0.84
CA THR A 191 5.58 -9.11 0.99
C THR A 191 5.93 -9.19 2.46
N SER A 192 6.99 -9.91 2.80
CA SER A 192 7.67 -9.83 4.10
C SER A 192 9.12 -9.40 3.88
N GLU A 193 9.55 -8.36 4.59
CA GLU A 193 10.89 -7.79 4.41
C GLU A 193 12.00 -8.81 4.71
N VAL A 194 11.77 -9.65 5.72
CA VAL A 194 12.69 -10.71 6.15
C VAL A 194 11.91 -12.02 6.21
N ALA A 195 12.26 -12.96 5.33
CA ALA A 195 11.58 -14.24 5.28
C ALA A 195 11.67 -14.97 6.64
N PRO A 196 10.62 -15.70 7.04
CA PRO A 196 10.64 -16.52 8.24
C PRO A 196 11.84 -17.50 8.28
N PRO A 197 12.58 -17.60 9.40
CA PRO A 197 13.76 -18.46 9.51
C PRO A 197 13.49 -19.92 9.16
N GLN A 198 12.28 -20.42 9.44
CA GLN A 198 11.86 -21.78 9.11
C GLN A 198 11.81 -22.10 7.61
N TYR A 199 11.94 -21.09 6.73
CA TYR A 199 12.04 -21.32 5.29
C TYR A 199 13.45 -21.82 4.90
N GLY A 200 14.45 -21.69 5.78
CA GLY A 200 15.80 -22.19 5.55
C GLY A 200 16.52 -21.53 4.36
N TRP A 201 16.19 -20.26 4.07
CA TRP A 201 16.81 -19.51 2.98
C TRP A 201 18.14 -18.88 3.43
N PRO A 202 19.11 -18.71 2.52
CA PRO A 202 20.41 -18.17 2.88
C PRO A 202 20.35 -16.68 3.25
N ASP A 203 21.20 -16.28 4.19
CA ASP A 203 21.37 -14.89 4.62
C ASP A 203 22.15 -14.09 3.57
N THR A 204 21.45 -13.58 2.56
CA THR A 204 22.04 -12.79 1.46
C THR A 204 21.80 -11.29 1.59
N CYS A 205 21.04 -10.87 2.59
CA CYS A 205 20.59 -9.50 2.79
C CYS A 205 21.15 -8.91 4.08
N HIS A 206 20.95 -7.60 4.24
CA HIS A 206 21.39 -6.85 5.40
C HIS A 206 20.25 -5.97 5.92
N GLN A 207 20.34 -5.59 7.19
CA GLN A 207 19.42 -4.60 7.75
C GLN A 207 19.55 -3.28 6.99
N GLU A 208 18.42 -2.73 6.55
CA GLU A 208 18.40 -1.48 5.80
C GLU A 208 18.91 -0.29 6.63
N GLY A 209 19.63 0.61 5.97
CA GLY A 209 20.12 1.86 6.58
C GLY A 209 21.30 1.67 7.53
N ALA A 210 21.68 0.43 7.84
CA ALA A 210 22.91 0.12 8.55
C ALA A 210 24.11 0.24 7.59
N ALA A 211 25.24 0.78 8.09
CA ALA A 211 26.49 0.68 7.36
C ALA A 211 26.86 -0.81 7.17
N SER A 212 27.25 -1.21 5.96
CA SER A 212 27.47 -2.62 5.60
C SER A 212 28.45 -3.36 6.53
N SER A 213 29.37 -2.65 7.18
CA SER A 213 30.36 -3.21 8.11
C SER A 213 29.81 -3.60 9.49
N VAL A 214 28.57 -3.23 9.83
CA VAL A 214 27.91 -3.53 11.12
C VAL A 214 26.55 -4.21 10.95
N ALA A 215 26.06 -4.37 9.72
CA ALA A 215 24.74 -4.90 9.46
C ALA A 215 24.69 -6.43 9.67
N ARG A 216 23.81 -6.88 10.55
CA ARG A 216 23.52 -8.31 10.75
C ARG A 216 23.06 -8.93 9.42
N PRO A 217 23.60 -10.09 9.01
CA PRO A 217 23.08 -10.85 7.87
C PRO A 217 21.63 -11.27 8.13
N LEU A 218 20.79 -11.13 7.10
CA LEU A 218 19.37 -11.49 7.10
C LEU A 218 19.05 -12.33 5.86
N PRO A 219 18.05 -13.22 5.92
CA PRO A 219 17.57 -13.91 4.74
C PRO A 219 16.96 -12.92 3.74
N SER A 220 16.85 -13.34 2.48
CA SER A 220 16.06 -12.61 1.49
C SER A 220 14.62 -12.43 1.96
N GLY A 221 13.96 -11.35 1.52
CA GLY A 221 12.53 -11.21 1.73
C GLY A 221 11.71 -12.21 0.93
N ALA A 222 10.41 -12.22 1.17
CA ALA A 222 9.48 -13.17 0.57
C ALA A 222 8.30 -12.48 -0.14
N VAL A 223 7.82 -13.10 -1.22
CA VAL A 223 6.45 -12.96 -1.68
C VAL A 223 5.67 -14.19 -1.21
N ILE A 224 4.61 -13.97 -0.45
CA ILE A 224 3.81 -15.04 0.14
C ILE A 224 2.41 -14.99 -0.46
N THR A 225 1.91 -16.15 -0.87
CA THR A 225 0.55 -16.32 -1.39
C THR A 225 -0.31 -16.99 -0.33
N ILE A 226 -1.48 -16.40 -0.09
CA ILE A 226 -2.46 -16.79 0.91
C ILE A 226 -3.76 -17.16 0.18
N ASP A 227 -4.34 -18.31 0.51
CA ASP A 227 -5.68 -18.68 0.10
C ASP A 227 -6.71 -17.93 0.96
N VAL A 228 -7.53 -17.08 0.33
CA VAL A 228 -8.46 -16.18 1.02
C VAL A 228 -9.57 -16.98 1.70
N ALA A 229 -10.16 -17.96 1.02
CA ALA A 229 -11.24 -18.75 1.60
C ALA A 229 -10.78 -19.55 2.82
N LYS A 230 -9.54 -20.06 2.79
CA LYS A 230 -8.93 -20.69 3.96
C LYS A 230 -8.65 -19.66 5.05
N ALA A 231 -8.14 -18.49 4.72
CA ALA A 231 -7.88 -17.43 5.70
C ALA A 231 -9.15 -16.96 6.43
N GLU A 232 -10.31 -16.98 5.78
CA GLU A 232 -11.60 -16.61 6.40
C GLU A 232 -12.05 -17.54 7.54
N THR A 233 -11.45 -18.73 7.67
CA THR A 233 -11.87 -19.76 8.63
C THR A 233 -10.73 -20.37 9.44
N ASP A 234 -9.53 -20.45 8.87
CA ASP A 234 -8.31 -20.99 9.49
C ASP A 234 -7.06 -20.18 9.05
N PRO A 235 -6.92 -18.91 9.50
CA PRO A 235 -5.85 -18.00 9.09
C PRO A 235 -4.43 -18.59 9.17
N LYS A 236 -4.12 -19.29 10.27
CA LYS A 236 -2.77 -19.81 10.55
C LYS A 236 -2.23 -20.76 9.48
N ASP A 237 -3.13 -21.46 8.77
CA ASP A 237 -2.79 -22.47 7.78
C ASP A 237 -3.11 -22.01 6.35
N ALA A 238 -3.41 -20.73 6.15
CA ALA A 238 -3.85 -20.17 4.86
C ALA A 238 -2.73 -19.92 3.84
N VAL A 239 -1.45 -20.01 4.24
CA VAL A 239 -0.31 -19.81 3.33
C VAL A 239 -0.15 -21.00 2.38
N VAL A 240 -0.20 -20.75 1.08
CA VAL A 240 -0.14 -21.78 0.01
C VAL A 240 1.06 -21.63 -0.93
N GLY A 241 1.75 -20.50 -0.90
CA GLY A 241 2.92 -20.27 -1.76
C GLY A 241 3.94 -19.32 -1.15
N ARG A 242 5.22 -19.55 -1.43
CA ARG A 242 6.35 -18.76 -0.90
C ARG A 242 7.42 -18.67 -1.97
N ALA A 243 7.71 -17.47 -2.45
CA ALA A 243 8.76 -17.22 -3.43
C ALA A 243 9.80 -16.24 -2.89
N ARG A 244 11.06 -16.44 -3.29
CA ARG A 244 12.16 -15.55 -2.88
C ARG A 244 12.03 -14.21 -3.60
N ALA A 245 12.05 -13.13 -2.83
CA ALA A 245 12.18 -11.77 -3.32
C ALA A 245 13.64 -11.28 -3.20
N GLY A 246 13.86 -9.98 -3.42
CA GLY A 246 15.12 -9.33 -3.04
C GLY A 246 15.16 -8.99 -1.55
N CYS A 247 16.04 -8.08 -1.17
CA CYS A 247 16.16 -7.62 0.22
C CYS A 247 15.15 -6.51 0.53
N SER A 248 14.47 -6.63 1.67
CA SER A 248 13.40 -5.73 2.13
C SER A 248 12.35 -5.42 1.05
N PRO A 249 11.58 -6.42 0.54
CA PRO A 249 10.44 -6.17 -0.32
C PRO A 249 9.30 -5.45 0.43
N VAL A 250 8.73 -4.40 -0.17
CA VAL A 250 7.83 -3.48 0.56
C VAL A 250 6.46 -3.28 -0.05
N ARG A 251 6.38 -3.20 -1.38
CA ARG A 251 5.13 -3.04 -2.10
C ARG A 251 5.09 -4.03 -3.23
N LEU A 252 3.87 -4.45 -3.54
CA LEU A 252 3.62 -5.23 -4.73
C LEU A 252 2.36 -4.76 -5.41
N THR A 253 2.31 -5.00 -6.72
CA THR A 253 1.13 -4.75 -7.54
C THR A 253 1.02 -5.84 -8.60
N ILE A 254 -0.21 -6.12 -9.02
CA ILE A 254 -0.48 -7.09 -10.08
C ILE A 254 -0.86 -6.31 -11.33
N SER A 255 -0.32 -6.72 -12.48
CA SER A 255 -0.66 -6.09 -13.75
C SER A 255 -2.18 -6.09 -13.96
N PRO A 256 -2.71 -5.18 -14.80
CA PRO A 256 -3.95 -5.47 -15.53
C PRO A 256 -3.78 -6.85 -16.22
N THR A 257 -4.73 -7.53 -16.83
CA THR A 257 -4.53 -8.97 -17.24
C THR A 257 -4.30 -9.97 -16.09
N GLY A 258 -3.59 -9.63 -15.00
CA GLY A 258 -3.31 -10.53 -13.88
C GLY A 258 -2.10 -11.45 -14.07
N ALA A 259 -1.31 -11.29 -15.14
CA ALA A 259 -0.23 -12.21 -15.48
C ALA A 259 1.07 -11.98 -14.69
N THR A 260 1.37 -10.73 -14.35
CA THR A 260 2.65 -10.35 -13.74
C THR A 260 2.46 -9.65 -12.41
N THR A 261 3.13 -10.14 -11.38
CA THR A 261 3.27 -9.46 -10.09
C THR A 261 4.58 -8.70 -10.06
N TRP A 262 4.54 -7.41 -9.71
CA TRP A 262 5.70 -6.54 -9.60
C TRP A 262 5.97 -6.22 -8.13
N VAL A 263 7.22 -6.32 -7.69
CA VAL A 263 7.61 -6.16 -6.29
C VAL A 263 8.79 -5.22 -6.18
N THR A 264 8.71 -4.21 -5.33
CA THR A 264 9.83 -3.32 -5.00
C THR A 264 10.64 -3.89 -3.86
N ASN A 265 11.94 -4.08 -4.08
CA ASN A 265 12.90 -4.52 -3.06
C ASN A 265 13.73 -3.31 -2.64
N ARG A 266 13.40 -2.78 -1.46
CA ARG A 266 13.84 -1.47 -0.99
C ARG A 266 15.35 -1.46 -0.76
N GLU A 267 15.89 -2.44 -0.04
CA GLU A 267 17.33 -2.49 0.27
C GLU A 267 18.14 -2.77 -1.00
N SER A 268 17.70 -3.73 -1.82
CA SER A 268 18.44 -4.10 -3.04
C SER A 268 18.36 -3.04 -4.15
N GLY A 269 17.45 -2.05 -4.07
CA GLY A 269 17.28 -1.05 -5.11
C GLY A 269 16.66 -1.56 -6.41
N THR A 270 15.89 -2.67 -6.34
CA THR A 270 15.37 -3.36 -7.53
C THR A 270 13.85 -3.43 -7.58
N LEU A 271 13.33 -3.52 -8.80
CA LEU A 271 11.98 -3.97 -9.12
C LEU A 271 12.08 -5.40 -9.66
N MET A 272 11.38 -6.36 -9.04
CA MET A 272 11.28 -7.73 -9.54
C MET A 272 9.91 -8.00 -10.17
N ALA A 273 9.91 -8.78 -11.25
CA ALA A 273 8.71 -9.24 -11.93
C ALA A 273 8.55 -10.75 -11.71
N PHE A 274 7.37 -11.20 -11.31
CA PHE A 274 7.02 -12.60 -11.07
C PHE A 274 5.84 -13.02 -11.93
N SER A 275 5.79 -14.30 -12.32
CA SER A 275 4.57 -14.89 -12.86
C SER A 275 3.55 -15.07 -11.72
N THR A 276 2.42 -14.37 -11.80
CA THR A 276 1.37 -14.45 -10.77
C THR A 276 0.81 -15.87 -10.66
N ALA A 277 0.64 -16.57 -11.78
CA ALA A 277 0.18 -17.95 -11.79
C ALA A 277 1.16 -18.91 -11.10
N GLN A 278 2.48 -18.72 -11.27
CA GLN A 278 3.47 -19.54 -10.58
C GLN A 278 3.56 -19.24 -9.09
N LEU A 279 3.38 -17.98 -8.68
CA LEU A 279 3.26 -17.63 -7.25
C LEU A 279 2.06 -18.35 -6.62
N ILE A 280 0.91 -18.32 -7.30
CA ILE A 280 -0.31 -19.00 -6.86
C ILE A 280 -0.15 -20.51 -6.81
N ALA A 281 0.56 -21.09 -7.78
CA ALA A 281 0.90 -22.51 -7.79
C ALA A 281 1.97 -22.91 -6.75
N GLY A 282 2.47 -21.96 -5.94
CA GLY A 282 3.42 -22.22 -4.86
C GLY A 282 4.88 -22.35 -5.30
N SER A 283 5.23 -21.88 -6.50
CA SER A 283 6.62 -21.94 -6.97
C SER A 283 7.55 -21.06 -6.12
N ALA A 284 8.65 -21.65 -5.65
CA ALA A 284 9.70 -20.92 -4.92
C ALA A 284 10.52 -19.97 -5.79
N ASP A 285 10.52 -20.19 -7.11
CA ASP A 285 11.20 -19.36 -8.11
C ASP A 285 10.23 -18.99 -9.24
N ALA A 286 9.31 -18.08 -8.94
CA ALA A 286 8.35 -17.53 -9.90
C ALA A 286 8.89 -16.29 -10.64
N ARG A 287 10.17 -15.94 -10.45
CA ARG A 287 10.76 -14.69 -10.91
C ARG A 287 11.05 -14.75 -12.41
N SER A 288 10.66 -13.70 -13.12
CA SER A 288 10.87 -13.55 -14.57
C SER A 288 11.77 -12.37 -14.95
N ALA A 289 12.06 -11.44 -14.03
CA ALA A 289 13.06 -10.38 -14.20
C ALA A 289 13.43 -9.72 -12.88
N THR A 290 14.61 -9.10 -12.87
CA THR A 290 15.08 -8.14 -11.86
C THR A 290 15.57 -6.90 -12.61
N ILE A 291 15.10 -5.72 -12.19
CA ILE A 291 15.34 -4.44 -12.87
C ILE A 291 15.89 -3.46 -11.85
N ASP A 292 17.04 -2.87 -12.14
CA ASP A 292 17.62 -1.82 -11.29
C ASP A 292 16.83 -0.53 -11.44
N VAL A 293 16.24 -0.06 -10.34
CA VAL A 293 15.43 1.17 -10.28
C VAL A 293 16.05 2.22 -9.34
N GLY A 294 17.19 1.89 -8.72
CA GLY A 294 17.97 2.82 -7.90
C GLY A 294 17.57 2.78 -6.42
N SER A 295 17.97 3.80 -5.66
CA SER A 295 17.88 3.79 -4.20
C SER A 295 16.45 3.61 -3.68
N ASN A 296 16.29 2.69 -2.74
CA ASN A 296 15.13 2.49 -1.86
C ASN A 296 13.78 2.65 -2.58
N PRO A 297 13.46 1.81 -3.58
CA PRO A 297 12.16 1.84 -4.23
C PRO A 297 11.06 1.48 -3.23
N VAL A 298 9.99 2.27 -3.17
CA VAL A 298 8.85 2.03 -2.27
C VAL A 298 7.56 1.83 -3.06
N PRO A 299 6.79 2.86 -3.47
CA PRO A 299 5.51 2.62 -4.10
C PRO A 299 5.70 2.05 -5.51
N VAL A 300 4.82 1.13 -5.90
CA VAL A 300 4.77 0.56 -7.24
C VAL A 300 3.35 0.52 -7.76
N ALA A 301 3.14 0.93 -9.01
CA ALA A 301 1.86 0.85 -9.70
C ALA A 301 2.05 0.47 -11.16
N VAL A 302 1.05 -0.16 -11.76
CA VAL A 302 1.00 -0.43 -13.21
C VAL A 302 -0.06 0.45 -13.84
N THR A 303 0.25 1.06 -14.97
CA THR A 303 -0.74 1.83 -15.75
C THR A 303 -1.90 0.91 -16.19
N ARG A 304 -3.11 1.46 -16.34
CA ARG A 304 -4.29 0.64 -16.67
C ARG A 304 -4.17 -0.12 -17.99
N ASP A 305 -3.46 0.46 -18.96
CA ASP A 305 -3.13 -0.18 -20.23
C ASP A 305 -2.02 -1.25 -20.13
N GLY A 306 -1.42 -1.42 -18.96
CA GLY A 306 -0.37 -2.39 -18.70
C GLY A 306 0.99 -2.05 -19.32
N ARG A 307 1.16 -0.88 -19.95
CA ARG A 307 2.40 -0.54 -20.69
C ARG A 307 3.55 -0.15 -19.79
N TYR A 308 3.28 0.51 -18.67
CA TYR A 308 4.30 1.03 -17.77
C TYR A 308 4.11 0.57 -16.33
N VAL A 309 5.23 0.32 -15.66
CA VAL A 309 5.32 0.19 -14.21
C VAL A 309 5.99 1.45 -13.68
N LEU A 310 5.35 2.10 -12.71
CA LEU A 310 5.85 3.29 -12.04
C LEU A 310 6.40 2.88 -10.68
N VAL A 311 7.63 3.28 -10.39
CA VAL A 311 8.29 2.97 -9.12
C VAL A 311 8.77 4.26 -8.46
N GLY A 312 8.34 4.54 -7.23
CA GLY A 312 8.88 5.67 -6.47
C GLY A 312 10.24 5.33 -5.90
N ALA A 313 11.29 6.03 -6.35
CA ALA A 313 12.61 5.94 -5.74
C ALA A 313 12.71 6.93 -4.58
N THR A 314 13.09 6.42 -3.41
CA THR A 314 13.23 7.20 -2.18
C THR A 314 14.69 7.29 -1.80
N ASN A 315 15.10 8.34 -1.10
CA ASN A 315 16.42 8.43 -0.48
C ASN A 315 16.29 8.43 1.05
N ARG A 316 15.37 7.61 1.58
CA ARG A 316 15.00 7.58 3.00
C ARG A 316 16.20 7.48 3.95
N PHE A 317 17.23 6.74 3.54
CA PHE A 317 18.44 6.46 4.32
C PHE A 317 19.70 7.08 3.71
N GLY A 318 19.56 7.95 2.72
CA GLY A 318 20.69 8.60 2.07
C GLY A 318 21.40 9.61 3.00
N PRO A 319 22.70 9.86 2.78
CA PRO A 319 23.42 10.91 3.50
C PRO A 319 22.75 12.27 3.26
N GLY A 320 22.51 13.03 4.33
CA GLY A 320 21.81 14.32 4.27
C GLY A 320 20.28 14.24 4.40
N GLY A 321 19.72 13.04 4.62
CA GLY A 321 18.29 12.85 4.87
C GLY A 321 17.43 12.80 3.61
N VAL A 322 16.12 12.97 3.78
CA VAL A 322 15.14 12.85 2.68
C VAL A 322 15.18 14.09 1.78
N GLY A 323 15.64 13.89 0.55
CA GLY A 323 15.70 14.90 -0.51
C GLY A 323 14.56 14.76 -1.53
N PRO A 324 14.61 15.50 -2.65
CA PRO A 324 13.64 15.37 -3.74
C PRO A 324 13.57 13.94 -4.26
N GLY A 325 12.35 13.43 -4.45
CA GLY A 325 12.11 12.10 -4.99
C GLY A 325 11.96 12.08 -6.51
N LYS A 326 11.90 10.87 -7.06
CA LYS A 326 11.59 10.64 -8.47
C LYS A 326 10.75 9.38 -8.64
N LEU A 327 9.93 9.35 -9.66
CA LEU A 327 9.38 8.12 -10.21
C LEU A 327 10.32 7.60 -11.29
N VAL A 328 10.58 6.30 -11.26
CA VAL A 328 11.26 5.55 -12.31
C VAL A 328 10.18 4.85 -13.12
N VAL A 329 10.16 5.12 -14.42
CA VAL A 329 9.18 4.56 -15.34
C VAL A 329 9.82 3.39 -16.08
N VAL A 330 9.20 2.22 -15.96
CA VAL A 330 9.68 0.96 -16.55
C VAL A 330 8.69 0.52 -17.62
N ASN A 331 9.18 0.14 -18.80
CA ASN A 331 8.35 -0.52 -19.81
C ASN A 331 8.04 -1.95 -19.36
N ALA A 332 6.76 -2.29 -19.17
CA ALA A 332 6.36 -3.56 -18.56
C ALA A 332 6.71 -4.78 -19.44
N THR A 333 6.66 -4.64 -20.77
CA THR A 333 6.96 -5.73 -21.71
C THR A 333 8.46 -5.94 -21.85
N ARG A 334 9.20 -4.87 -22.09
CA ARG A 334 10.66 -4.91 -22.32
C ARG A 334 11.46 -5.02 -21.03
N LYS A 335 10.82 -4.78 -19.88
CA LYS A 335 11.41 -4.87 -18.53
C LYS A 335 12.64 -3.97 -18.38
N GLU A 336 12.54 -2.74 -18.87
CA GLU A 336 13.62 -1.76 -18.85
C GLU A 336 13.13 -0.38 -18.41
N VAL A 337 14.01 0.38 -17.75
CA VAL A 337 13.77 1.78 -17.40
C VAL A 337 13.77 2.63 -18.67
N VAL A 338 12.70 3.41 -18.88
CA VAL A 338 12.53 4.31 -20.04
C VAL A 338 12.69 5.79 -19.68
N GLY A 339 12.68 6.14 -18.40
CA GLY A 339 12.88 7.50 -17.95
C GLY A 339 12.46 7.72 -16.51
N THR A 340 12.46 8.99 -16.09
CA THR A 340 12.08 9.40 -14.75
C THR A 340 11.15 10.61 -14.74
N ILE A 341 10.44 10.80 -13.63
CA ILE A 341 9.58 11.97 -13.37
C ILE A 341 9.95 12.51 -11.99
N SER A 342 10.41 13.76 -11.90
CA SER A 342 10.71 14.40 -10.61
C SER A 342 9.45 14.57 -9.79
N VAL A 343 9.44 14.20 -8.52
CA VAL A 343 8.27 14.36 -7.63
C VAL A 343 8.70 14.98 -6.30
N GLY A 344 7.77 15.10 -5.35
CA GLY A 344 8.09 15.51 -4.00
C GLY A 344 9.06 14.55 -3.32
N ARG A 345 9.48 14.92 -2.12
CA ARG A 345 10.26 14.08 -1.22
C ARG A 345 9.48 12.83 -0.84
N PHE A 346 10.23 11.76 -0.57
CA PHE A 346 9.73 10.46 -0.08
C PHE A 346 8.38 10.02 -0.68
N PRO A 347 8.32 9.74 -2.01
CA PRO A 347 7.14 9.17 -2.62
C PRO A 347 6.77 7.87 -1.89
N ARG A 348 5.56 7.78 -1.31
CA ARG A 348 5.23 6.73 -0.33
C ARG A 348 4.20 5.74 -0.82
N GLU A 349 3.10 6.19 -1.40
CA GLU A 349 2.02 5.32 -1.86
C GLU A 349 1.37 5.82 -3.15
N PHE A 350 0.99 4.87 -4.02
CA PHE A 350 0.15 5.18 -5.17
C PHE A 350 -1.31 4.82 -4.89
N ALA A 351 -2.23 5.62 -5.43
CA ALA A 351 -3.60 5.20 -5.66
C ALA A 351 -3.96 5.39 -7.14
N VAL A 352 -4.60 4.37 -7.71
CA VAL A 352 -5.16 4.47 -9.06
C VAL A 352 -6.49 5.20 -8.96
N GLY A 353 -6.58 6.39 -9.54
CA GLY A 353 -7.77 7.21 -9.56
C GLY A 353 -8.73 6.86 -10.70
N VAL A 354 -9.62 7.78 -11.02
CA VAL A 354 -10.42 7.85 -12.25
C VAL A 354 -9.70 7.49 -13.56
N GLY A 355 -10.29 6.84 -14.57
CA GLY A 355 -9.76 6.97 -15.95
C GLY A 355 -8.32 6.47 -16.15
N ASP A 356 -7.32 7.35 -16.20
CA ASP A 356 -5.88 6.99 -16.21
C ASP A 356 -5.10 7.76 -15.12
N ASP A 357 -5.80 8.41 -14.19
CA ASP A 357 -5.17 9.21 -13.14
C ASP A 357 -4.46 8.32 -12.12
N ILE A 358 -3.29 8.75 -11.69
CA ILE A 358 -2.54 8.18 -10.57
C ILE A 358 -2.26 9.28 -9.57
N LEU A 359 -2.56 9.01 -8.31
CA LEU A 359 -2.25 9.87 -7.19
C LEU A 359 -1.04 9.29 -6.45
N LEU A 360 -0.11 10.15 -6.06
CA LEU A 360 1.10 9.80 -5.34
C LEU A 360 1.21 10.65 -4.08
N SER A 361 1.34 10.01 -2.92
CA SER A 361 1.67 10.72 -1.69
C SER A 361 3.16 11.04 -1.63
N ASN A 362 3.48 12.32 -1.46
CA ASN A 362 4.86 12.78 -1.24
C ASN A 362 5.04 13.04 0.26
N ASN A 363 5.46 12.02 0.99
CA ASN A 363 5.68 12.11 2.43
C ASN A 363 6.78 13.16 2.72
N ARG A 364 6.64 13.95 3.79
CA ARG A 364 7.55 15.10 4.10
C ARG A 364 7.60 16.20 3.03
N SER A 365 6.59 16.26 2.15
CA SER A 365 6.42 17.35 1.18
C SER A 365 5.05 18.00 1.25
N ASP A 366 4.21 17.60 2.21
CA ASP A 366 2.88 18.17 2.45
C ASP A 366 2.02 18.24 1.16
N THR A 367 2.20 17.25 0.27
CA THR A 367 1.63 17.26 -1.07
C THR A 367 1.24 15.86 -1.56
N ILE A 368 0.17 15.82 -2.36
CA ILE A 368 -0.19 14.71 -3.24
C ILE A 368 0.07 15.15 -4.69
N THR A 369 0.87 14.40 -5.44
CA THR A 369 1.00 14.62 -6.89
C THR A 369 -0.06 13.80 -7.61
N VAL A 370 -0.80 14.43 -8.51
CA VAL A 370 -1.77 13.78 -9.40
C VAL A 370 -1.26 13.91 -10.83
N PHE A 371 -1.24 12.81 -11.58
CA PHE A 371 -0.86 12.83 -12.99
C PHE A 371 -1.75 11.91 -13.83
N ASP A 372 -1.98 12.30 -15.09
CA ASP A 372 -2.69 11.48 -16.08
C ASP A 372 -1.70 10.51 -16.71
N ALA A 373 -1.86 9.21 -16.44
CA ALA A 373 -0.95 8.19 -16.95
C ALA A 373 -0.97 8.06 -18.48
N ALA A 374 -2.06 8.47 -19.14
CA ALA A 374 -2.12 8.51 -20.61
C ALA A 374 -1.18 9.58 -21.20
N ARG A 375 -0.83 10.60 -20.39
CA ARG A 375 0.03 11.73 -20.76
C ARG A 375 1.45 11.63 -20.18
N LEU A 376 1.85 10.44 -19.69
CA LEU A 376 3.21 10.20 -19.19
C LEU A 376 4.32 10.72 -20.12
N PRO A 377 4.26 10.55 -21.47
CA PRO A 377 5.30 11.07 -22.36
C PRO A 377 5.52 12.59 -22.27
N GLU A 378 4.54 13.37 -21.84
CA GLU A 378 4.66 14.84 -21.71
C GLU A 378 5.45 15.27 -20.47
N ILE A 379 5.53 14.40 -19.46
CA ILE A 379 6.17 14.70 -18.16
C ILE A 379 7.38 13.80 -17.89
N LEU A 380 7.67 12.86 -18.80
CA LEU A 380 8.79 11.93 -18.71
C LEU A 380 10.07 12.61 -19.15
N SER A 381 11.09 12.56 -18.28
CA SER A 381 12.47 12.82 -18.68
C SER A 381 13.07 11.49 -19.18
N PRO A 382 13.34 11.33 -20.49
CA PRO A 382 13.82 10.06 -21.04
C PRO A 382 15.20 9.69 -20.47
N LYS A 383 15.48 8.39 -20.44
CA LYS A 383 16.75 7.82 -19.98
C LYS A 383 17.92 8.20 -20.88
#